data_AF-A0A8A4TUK4-F1
#
_entry.id   AF-A0A8A4TUK4-F1
#
_cell.length_a   1.000
_cell.length_b   1.000
_cell.length_c   1.000
_cell.angle_alpha   90.00
_cell.angle_beta   90.00
_cell.angle_gamma   90.00
#
_symmetry.space_group_name_H-M   'P 1'
#
loop_
_entity.id
_entity.type
_entity.pdbx_description
1 polymer ?
#
loop_
_entity_poly.entity_id
_entity_poly.type
_entity_poly.pdbx_seq_one_letter_code
_entity_poly.pdbx_strand_id
1 'polypeptide(L)'
;MQDATIENVRPLLASQHADGSTVQCIFRCPVSGDTFEASGQMIRSPESTNSVQSSMKRGLKYGMGRALNRVMRNVFGYNPLANIATDAARQAVNNVKTYSDFTENERNEAILRAFHKVAHRFVWDPKRSAWVSRSSHDQMATEFEKRLQRHPITDKFDAEVLARILVEMSNVDGTMSEEEKALLADFLPPHLSLNEMLAKPSLSEAELLETSAGPVRENMIMLAWAMLFADYSVDPAEMRFLKGLASKMGLGTGAEDSMKEHAQEFTLVQLWESVFEGEMTREQAFAKSDGLGVERLTAERLEIRYRKARG
;
A
#
# COMPACT_ATOMS: atom_id res chain seq x y z
N MET A 1 -8.98 -3.70 -11.20
CA MET A 1 -7.96 -4.72 -11.49
C MET A 1 -7.07 -4.11 -12.56
N GLN A 2 -5.75 -4.01 -12.35
CA GLN A 2 -4.85 -3.41 -13.33
C GLN A 2 -4.68 -4.37 -14.51
N ASP A 3 -4.81 -3.88 -15.75
CA ASP A 3 -4.57 -4.70 -16.93
C ASP A 3 -3.08 -5.01 -17.09
N ALA A 4 -2.78 -6.25 -17.50
CA ALA A 4 -1.42 -6.69 -17.78
C ALA A 4 -0.97 -6.09 -19.11
N THR A 5 0.09 -5.28 -19.09
CA THR A 5 0.70 -4.70 -20.27
C THR A 5 2.15 -5.19 -20.38
N ILE A 6 2.74 -5.14 -21.57
CA ILE A 6 4.08 -5.71 -21.74
C ILE A 6 5.10 -4.99 -20.86
N GLU A 7 4.92 -3.68 -20.64
CA GLU A 7 5.77 -2.85 -19.79
C GLU A 7 5.76 -3.32 -18.34
N ASN A 8 4.60 -3.77 -17.85
CA ASN A 8 4.43 -4.18 -16.46
C ASN A 8 4.69 -5.68 -16.22
N VAL A 9 4.60 -6.50 -17.27
CA VAL A 9 4.92 -7.94 -17.25
C VAL A 9 6.40 -8.21 -17.52
N ARG A 10 7.05 -7.44 -18.40
CA ARG A 10 8.45 -7.67 -18.80
C ARG A 10 9.46 -7.67 -17.63
N PRO A 11 9.31 -6.84 -16.56
CA PRO A 11 10.19 -6.92 -15.38
C PRO A 11 10.12 -8.26 -14.63
N LEU A 12 9.05 -9.03 -14.81
CA LEU A 12 8.90 -10.36 -14.22
C LEU A 12 9.60 -11.42 -15.06
N LEU A 13 9.93 -11.16 -16.33
CA LEU A 13 10.41 -12.17 -17.25
C LEU A 13 11.86 -12.53 -16.93
N ALA A 14 12.07 -13.68 -16.28
CA ALA A 14 13.40 -14.18 -15.92
C ALA A 14 14.09 -14.86 -17.11
N SER A 15 13.33 -15.59 -17.91
CA SER A 15 13.82 -16.16 -19.16
C SER A 15 12.68 -16.33 -20.17
N GLN A 16 13.06 -16.37 -21.44
CA GLN A 16 12.16 -16.70 -22.53
C GLN A 16 12.87 -17.57 -23.57
N HIS A 17 12.16 -18.55 -24.11
CA HIS A 17 12.63 -19.40 -25.18
C HIS A 17 11.55 -19.51 -26.27
N ALA A 18 11.92 -19.22 -27.51
CA ALA A 18 11.01 -19.37 -28.64
C ALA A 18 11.26 -20.73 -29.31
N ASP A 19 10.20 -21.52 -29.44
CA ASP A 19 10.18 -22.79 -30.15
C ASP A 19 9.05 -22.76 -31.20
N GLY A 20 9.44 -22.62 -32.47
CA GLY A 20 8.52 -22.43 -33.58
C GLY A 20 7.60 -21.21 -33.40
N SER A 21 6.29 -21.46 -33.33
CA SER A 21 5.26 -20.44 -33.09
C SER A 21 4.92 -20.24 -31.62
N THR A 22 5.67 -20.82 -30.68
CA THR A 22 5.39 -20.76 -29.25
C THR A 22 6.54 -20.07 -28.51
N VAL A 23 6.22 -19.20 -27.57
CA VAL A 23 7.19 -18.65 -26.60
C VAL A 23 6.92 -19.28 -25.25
N GLN A 24 7.93 -19.93 -24.70
CA GLN A 24 7.97 -20.36 -23.31
C GLN A 24 8.58 -19.24 -22.47
N CYS A 25 7.91 -18.87 -21.39
CA CYS A 25 8.31 -17.80 -20.49
C CYS A 25 8.44 -18.35 -19.06
N ILE A 26 9.48 -17.94 -18.36
CA ILE A 26 9.59 -18.09 -16.91
C ILE A 26 9.41 -16.70 -16.28
N PHE A 27 8.33 -16.53 -15.52
CA PHE A 27 8.06 -15.32 -14.77
C PHE A 27 8.55 -15.48 -13.33
N ARG A 28 9.39 -14.56 -12.86
CA ARG A 28 9.91 -14.51 -11.50
C ARG A 28 9.30 -13.33 -10.75
N CYS A 29 8.74 -13.60 -9.57
CA CYS A 29 8.30 -12.54 -8.68
C CYS A 29 9.54 -11.74 -8.20
N PRO A 30 9.56 -10.41 -8.34
CA PRO A 30 10.68 -9.58 -7.91
C PRO A 30 10.79 -9.48 -6.38
N VAL A 31 9.73 -9.89 -5.67
CA VAL A 31 9.67 -9.86 -4.21
C VAL A 31 10.09 -11.21 -3.64
N SER A 32 9.38 -12.31 -3.89
CA SER A 32 9.79 -13.61 -3.29
C SER A 32 10.82 -14.40 -4.07
N GLY A 33 11.06 -14.05 -5.32
CA GLY A 33 11.86 -14.88 -6.22
C GLY A 33 11.13 -16.13 -6.73
N ASP A 34 9.85 -16.34 -6.39
CA ASP A 34 9.01 -17.44 -6.92
C ASP A 34 9.00 -17.43 -8.45
N THR A 35 9.11 -18.60 -9.08
CA THR A 35 9.07 -18.74 -10.54
C THR A 35 7.82 -19.46 -11.02
N PHE A 36 7.24 -18.97 -12.11
CA PHE A 36 6.04 -19.51 -12.75
C PHE A 36 6.29 -19.66 -14.24
N GLU A 37 6.12 -20.88 -14.74
CA GLU A 37 6.32 -21.19 -16.15
C GLU A 37 4.99 -21.13 -16.90
N ALA A 38 5.00 -20.51 -18.09
CA ALA A 38 3.86 -20.50 -18.99
C ALA A 38 4.31 -20.37 -20.43
N SER A 39 3.43 -20.73 -21.36
CA SER A 39 3.69 -20.58 -22.79
C SER A 39 2.57 -19.82 -23.49
N GLY A 40 2.93 -19.07 -24.53
CA GLY A 40 2.00 -18.31 -25.37
C GLY A 40 2.31 -18.52 -26.84
N GLN A 41 1.27 -18.61 -27.67
CA GLN A 41 1.44 -18.70 -29.12
C GLN A 41 1.69 -17.32 -29.73
N MET A 42 2.62 -17.23 -30.67
CA MET A 42 2.84 -16.09 -31.57
C MET A 42 1.82 -16.18 -32.70
N ILE A 43 1.02 -15.13 -32.85
CA ILE A 43 0.00 -14.99 -33.89
C ILE A 43 0.42 -13.80 -34.73
N ARG A 44 0.34 -13.91 -36.06
CA ARG A 44 0.69 -12.82 -36.95
C ARG A 44 -0.42 -11.77 -36.97
N SER A 45 -0.06 -10.53 -36.63
CA SER A 45 -1.02 -9.42 -36.55
C SER A 45 -0.65 -8.34 -37.58
N PRO A 46 -1.62 -7.70 -38.26
CA PRO A 46 -1.36 -6.54 -39.11
C PRO A 46 -0.90 -5.35 -38.24
N GLU A 47 0.13 -4.64 -38.71
CA GLU A 47 0.93 -3.67 -37.94
C GLU A 47 0.14 -2.52 -37.30
N SER A 48 0.49 -2.17 -36.06
CA SER A 48 0.22 -0.86 -35.44
C SER A 48 1.31 -0.51 -34.42
N THR A 49 1.95 0.62 -34.64
CA THR A 49 3.03 1.24 -33.86
C THR A 49 2.49 2.38 -33.01
N ASN A 50 2.94 2.53 -31.75
CA ASN A 50 3.45 3.81 -31.23
C ASN A 50 4.05 3.71 -29.81
N SER A 51 4.95 4.66 -29.56
CA SER A 51 5.95 4.77 -28.50
C SER A 51 5.52 5.72 -27.36
N VAL A 52 6.46 5.95 -26.41
CA VAL A 52 6.68 7.15 -25.53
C VAL A 52 6.52 6.89 -24.00
N GLN A 53 7.12 7.70 -23.09
CA GLN A 53 8.53 7.85 -22.65
C GLN A 53 8.63 8.68 -21.33
N SER A 54 9.19 8.09 -20.24
CA SER A 54 9.91 8.74 -19.08
C SER A 54 9.25 9.72 -18.07
N SER A 55 9.22 9.40 -16.76
CA SER A 55 9.78 10.16 -15.57
C SER A 55 8.86 10.04 -14.33
N MET A 56 9.24 10.14 -13.03
CA MET A 56 10.39 10.67 -12.28
C MET A 56 10.27 10.23 -10.79
N LYS A 57 11.35 10.31 -9.98
CA LYS A 57 11.36 10.14 -8.51
C LYS A 57 11.77 11.44 -7.79
N ARG A 58 11.14 11.76 -6.64
CA ARG A 58 11.65 12.61 -5.53
C ARG A 58 10.96 12.24 -4.19
N GLY A 59 11.71 12.33 -3.09
CA GLY A 59 11.18 12.75 -1.77
C GLY A 59 11.12 11.70 -0.65
N LEU A 60 12.24 11.52 0.04
CA LEU A 60 12.54 10.50 1.04
C LEU A 60 12.11 10.86 2.49
N LYS A 61 10.99 11.56 2.67
CA LYS A 61 10.39 11.85 3.99
C LYS A 61 8.94 11.36 4.14
N TYR A 62 8.36 10.80 3.09
CA TYR A 62 6.92 10.57 2.94
C TYR A 62 6.54 9.08 2.79
N GLY A 63 7.40 8.14 3.23
CA GLY A 63 7.14 6.70 3.06
C GLY A 63 5.83 6.26 3.70
N MET A 64 5.63 6.60 4.97
CA MET A 64 4.47 6.16 5.74
C MET A 64 3.20 6.94 5.45
N GLY A 65 3.29 8.28 5.38
CA GLY A 65 2.16 9.13 4.98
C GLY A 65 1.58 8.71 3.63
N ARG A 66 2.41 8.31 2.65
CA ARG A 66 1.92 7.78 1.36
C ARG A 66 1.29 6.39 1.46
N ALA A 67 1.75 5.52 2.36
CA ALA A 67 1.16 4.21 2.59
C ALA A 67 -0.21 4.35 3.27
N LEU A 68 -0.28 5.13 4.34
CA LEU A 68 -1.53 5.48 5.02
C LEU A 68 -2.49 6.20 4.08
N ASN A 69 -2.05 7.20 3.30
CA ASN A 69 -2.92 7.95 2.38
C ASN A 69 -3.63 7.01 1.40
N ARG A 70 -2.99 5.91 0.98
CA ARG A 70 -3.62 4.94 0.09
C ARG A 70 -4.66 4.07 0.80
N VAL A 71 -4.36 3.65 2.02
CA VAL A 71 -5.32 2.94 2.88
C VAL A 71 -6.55 3.81 3.12
N MET A 72 -6.34 5.07 3.51
CA MET A 72 -7.40 6.03 3.80
C MET A 72 -8.18 6.42 2.55
N ARG A 73 -7.52 6.55 1.39
CA ARG A 73 -8.22 6.76 0.12
C ARG A 73 -9.18 5.61 -0.20
N ASN A 74 -8.75 4.36 0.02
CA ASN A 74 -9.64 3.20 -0.16
C ASN A 74 -10.81 3.22 0.84
N VAL A 75 -10.57 3.64 2.08
CA VAL A 75 -11.60 3.81 3.13
C VAL A 75 -12.61 4.89 2.74
N PHE A 76 -12.15 6.03 2.22
CA PHE A 76 -13.00 7.15 1.83
C PHE A 76 -13.61 7.03 0.43
N GLY A 77 -13.59 5.84 -0.18
CA GLY A 77 -14.25 5.57 -1.45
C GLY A 77 -13.58 6.22 -2.67
N TYR A 78 -12.31 6.60 -2.55
CA TYR A 78 -11.52 7.00 -3.71
C TYR A 78 -11.19 5.74 -4.54
N ASN A 79 -12.00 5.47 -5.56
CA ASN A 79 -11.54 4.74 -6.73
C ASN A 79 -10.75 5.72 -7.61
N PRO A 80 -9.41 5.66 -7.70
CA PRO A 80 -8.69 6.35 -8.76
C PRO A 80 -8.90 5.58 -10.07
N LEU A 81 -10.11 5.62 -10.62
CA LEU A 81 -10.40 5.30 -12.02
C LEU A 81 -10.77 6.62 -12.71
N ALA A 82 -9.79 7.51 -12.84
CA ALA A 82 -9.85 8.66 -13.75
C ALA A 82 -8.44 9.18 -14.02
N ASN A 83 -7.91 8.78 -15.19
CA ASN A 83 -6.93 9.51 -15.99
C ASN A 83 -5.62 9.97 -15.34
N ILE A 84 -4.59 9.12 -15.31
CA ILE A 84 -3.21 9.58 -15.57
C ILE A 84 -2.48 8.50 -16.39
N ALA A 85 -2.33 8.80 -17.68
CA ALA A 85 -1.38 8.18 -18.59
C ALA A 85 0.00 8.82 -18.42
N THR A 86 1.04 8.06 -18.80
CA THR A 86 2.45 8.48 -19.04
C THR A 86 3.25 8.91 -17.78
N ASP A 87 4.49 8.45 -17.52
CA ASP A 87 5.57 8.02 -18.40
C ASP A 87 6.68 7.23 -17.65
N ALA A 88 7.36 6.25 -18.29
CA ALA A 88 8.73 5.80 -17.88
C ALA A 88 9.48 4.98 -18.96
N ALA A 89 10.49 5.55 -19.61
CA ALA A 89 11.43 4.84 -20.50
C ALA A 89 12.86 5.34 -20.25
N ARG A 90 13.76 4.42 -19.89
CA ARG A 90 14.96 4.09 -20.69
C ARG A 90 15.83 3.02 -20.03
N GLN A 91 16.46 2.25 -20.92
CA GLN A 91 17.64 1.40 -20.79
C GLN A 91 17.49 0.03 -20.10
N ALA A 92 17.51 -1.03 -20.93
CA ALA A 92 18.74 -1.79 -21.18
C ALA A 92 18.55 -2.68 -22.43
N VAL A 93 19.34 -2.42 -23.46
CA VAL A 93 19.55 -3.32 -24.59
C VAL A 93 20.72 -4.21 -24.20
N ASN A 94 20.55 -5.53 -24.22
CA ASN A 94 21.50 -6.43 -24.87
C ASN A 94 21.02 -7.90 -24.88
N ASN A 95 21.26 -8.50 -26.04
CA ASN A 95 21.25 -9.93 -26.37
C ASN A 95 19.91 -10.61 -26.66
N VAL A 96 19.45 -10.48 -27.91
CA VAL A 96 18.58 -11.48 -28.54
C VAL A 96 19.21 -11.91 -29.87
N LYS A 97 19.58 -13.19 -29.97
CA LYS A 97 19.85 -13.85 -31.25
C LYS A 97 18.57 -13.85 -32.08
N THR A 98 18.71 -13.45 -33.33
CA THR A 98 17.63 -13.28 -34.30
C THR A 98 16.95 -14.61 -34.62
N TYR A 99 15.71 -14.79 -34.16
CA TYR A 99 14.74 -15.72 -34.76
C TYR A 99 13.82 -14.87 -35.65
N SER A 100 13.91 -15.06 -36.96
CA SER A 100 13.62 -14.02 -37.97
C SER A 100 12.18 -13.89 -38.47
N ASP A 101 11.23 -14.68 -37.97
CA ASP A 101 9.93 -14.81 -38.67
C ASP A 101 8.73 -14.17 -37.95
N PHE A 102 8.94 -13.61 -36.76
CA PHE A 102 7.92 -12.91 -35.97
C PHE A 102 8.43 -11.55 -35.47
N THR A 103 7.57 -10.53 -35.54
CA THR A 103 7.85 -9.16 -35.09
C THR A 103 8.00 -9.09 -33.57
N GLU A 104 8.58 -8.00 -33.04
CA GLU A 104 8.67 -7.81 -31.59
C GLU A 104 7.28 -7.72 -30.94
N ASN A 105 6.31 -7.11 -31.64
CA ASN A 105 4.93 -7.01 -31.16
C ASN A 105 4.27 -8.39 -31.02
N GLU A 106 4.46 -9.27 -32.01
CA GLU A 106 3.91 -10.63 -31.97
C GLU A 106 4.50 -11.46 -30.82
N ARG A 107 5.79 -11.23 -30.50
CA ARG A 107 6.44 -11.82 -29.32
C ARG A 107 5.90 -11.23 -28.03
N ASN A 108 5.75 -9.91 -27.95
CA ASN A 108 5.22 -9.22 -26.77
C ASN A 108 3.78 -9.68 -26.47
N GLU A 109 2.94 -9.83 -27.50
CA GLU A 109 1.61 -10.44 -27.34
C GLU A 109 1.68 -11.89 -26.87
N ALA A 110 2.59 -12.70 -27.41
CA ALA A 110 2.77 -14.08 -26.95
C ALA A 110 3.20 -14.14 -25.47
N ILE A 111 4.07 -13.23 -25.03
CA ILE A 111 4.46 -13.09 -23.62
C ILE A 111 3.26 -12.70 -22.76
N LEU A 112 2.43 -11.75 -23.21
CA LEU A 112 1.19 -11.37 -22.50
C LEU A 112 0.20 -12.54 -22.42
N ARG A 113 0.02 -13.28 -23.52
CA ARG A 113 -0.80 -14.50 -23.54
C ARG A 113 -0.27 -15.56 -22.57
N ALA A 114 1.05 -15.73 -22.48
CA ALA A 114 1.68 -16.61 -21.50
C ALA A 114 1.42 -16.11 -20.07
N PHE A 115 1.59 -14.82 -19.82
CA PHE A 115 1.35 -14.23 -18.50
C PHE A 115 -0.10 -14.37 -18.04
N HIS A 116 -1.09 -14.15 -18.92
CA HIS A 116 -2.51 -14.30 -18.57
C HIS A 116 -2.85 -15.70 -18.04
N LYS A 117 -2.16 -16.76 -18.48
CA LYS A 117 -2.34 -18.12 -17.95
C LYS A 117 -1.92 -18.23 -16.47
N VAL A 118 -0.91 -17.46 -16.06
CA VAL A 118 -0.39 -17.44 -14.68
C VAL A 118 -0.82 -16.20 -13.89
N ALA A 119 -1.57 -15.27 -14.48
CA ALA A 119 -1.94 -14.00 -13.86
C ALA A 119 -2.71 -14.16 -12.53
N HIS A 120 -3.45 -15.26 -12.36
CA HIS A 120 -4.13 -15.59 -11.09
C HIS A 120 -3.17 -15.83 -9.91
N ARG A 121 -1.89 -16.13 -10.20
CA ARG A 121 -0.81 -16.27 -9.21
C ARG A 121 -0.16 -14.94 -8.83
N PHE A 122 -0.53 -13.85 -9.51
CA PHE A 122 -0.02 -12.52 -9.25
C PHE A 122 -1.12 -11.59 -8.74
N VAL A 123 -0.69 -10.56 -8.02
CA VAL A 123 -1.49 -9.39 -7.63
C VAL A 123 -0.69 -8.17 -8.03
N TRP A 124 -1.36 -7.16 -8.56
CA TRP A 124 -0.71 -5.88 -8.83
C TRP A 124 -0.41 -5.19 -7.51
N ASP A 125 0.86 -4.95 -7.21
CA ASP A 125 1.28 -4.13 -6.08
C ASP A 125 1.42 -2.67 -6.56
N PRO A 126 0.47 -1.78 -6.21
CA PRO A 126 0.52 -0.38 -6.61
C PRO A 126 1.66 0.39 -5.91
N LYS A 127 2.29 -0.15 -4.85
CA LYS A 127 3.49 0.46 -4.22
C LYS A 127 4.68 0.38 -5.16
N ARG A 128 4.88 -0.80 -5.75
CA ARG A 128 6.03 -1.10 -6.61
C ARG A 128 5.75 -0.79 -8.07
N SER A 129 4.48 -0.47 -8.39
CA SER A 129 3.98 -0.44 -9.77
C SER A 129 4.42 -1.71 -10.51
N ALA A 130 4.26 -2.86 -9.85
CA ALA A 130 4.75 -4.14 -10.34
C ALA A 130 3.81 -5.28 -9.90
N TRP A 131 3.78 -6.35 -10.68
CA TRP A 131 3.12 -7.59 -10.26
C TRP A 131 3.99 -8.32 -9.23
N VAL A 132 3.37 -8.75 -8.14
CA VAL A 132 3.99 -9.57 -7.10
C VAL A 132 3.23 -10.89 -6.99
N SER A 133 3.89 -11.97 -6.55
CA SER A 133 3.19 -13.23 -6.36
C SER A 133 2.17 -13.07 -5.24
N ARG A 134 0.99 -13.66 -5.45
CA ARG A 134 -0.12 -13.58 -4.50
C ARG A 134 0.25 -14.19 -3.16
N SER A 135 1.01 -15.30 -3.17
CA SER A 135 1.56 -15.94 -1.96
C SER A 135 2.36 -14.96 -1.11
N SER A 136 3.23 -14.17 -1.73
CA SER A 136 4.11 -13.22 -1.04
C SER A 136 3.36 -11.98 -0.58
N HIS A 137 2.42 -11.50 -1.39
CA HIS A 137 1.51 -10.44 -1.01
C HIS A 137 0.70 -10.82 0.24
N ASP A 138 0.13 -12.03 0.27
CA ASP A 138 -0.66 -12.50 1.40
C ASP A 138 0.18 -12.79 2.66
N GLN A 139 1.44 -13.21 2.50
CA GLN A 139 2.40 -13.38 3.59
C GLN A 139 2.89 -12.06 4.18
N MET A 140 2.92 -11.00 3.37
CA MET A 140 3.29 -9.64 3.79
C MET A 140 2.11 -8.82 4.31
N ALA A 141 0.88 -9.21 3.96
CA ALA A 141 -0.31 -8.53 4.43
C ALA A 141 -0.41 -8.63 5.96
N THR A 142 -0.39 -7.47 6.59
CA THR A 142 -0.56 -7.30 8.04
C THR A 142 -2.01 -7.55 8.45
N GLU A 143 -2.27 -7.85 9.73
CA GLU A 143 -3.67 -7.96 10.19
C GLU A 143 -4.44 -6.64 10.02
N PHE A 144 -3.74 -5.51 10.09
CA PHE A 144 -4.27 -4.20 9.74
C PHE A 144 -4.92 -4.17 8.35
N GLU A 145 -4.18 -4.59 7.31
CA GLU A 145 -4.67 -4.58 5.93
C GLU A 145 -5.80 -5.58 5.72
N LYS A 146 -5.67 -6.79 6.29
CA LYS A 146 -6.71 -7.83 6.21
C LYS A 146 -8.02 -7.39 6.86
N ARG A 147 -7.95 -6.70 8.01
CA ARG A 147 -9.14 -6.22 8.71
C ARG A 147 -9.87 -5.13 7.94
N LEU A 148 -9.15 -4.18 7.35
CA LEU A 148 -9.76 -3.13 6.53
C LEU A 148 -10.41 -3.71 5.27
N GLN A 149 -9.85 -4.78 4.69
CA GLN A 149 -10.47 -5.48 3.58
C GLN A 149 -11.74 -6.25 3.98
N ARG A 150 -11.75 -6.90 5.14
CA ARG A 150 -12.91 -7.68 5.63
C ARG A 150 -14.05 -6.80 6.14
N HIS A 151 -13.71 -5.67 6.75
CA HIS A 151 -14.66 -4.77 7.39
C HIS A 151 -14.40 -3.31 6.96
N PRO A 152 -14.60 -2.99 5.67
CA PRO A 152 -14.38 -1.64 5.17
C PRO A 152 -15.36 -0.65 5.82
N ILE A 153 -14.89 0.58 6.04
CA ILE A 153 -15.74 1.67 6.52
C ILE A 153 -16.43 2.29 5.31
N THR A 154 -17.64 1.82 5.00
CA THR A 154 -18.37 2.23 3.79
C THR A 154 -19.43 3.29 4.05
N ASP A 155 -19.87 3.42 5.30
CA ASP A 155 -20.87 4.39 5.67
C ASP A 155 -20.28 5.81 5.71
N LYS A 156 -21.02 6.78 5.17
CA LYS A 156 -20.55 8.17 5.06
C LYS A 156 -20.44 8.85 6.42
N PHE A 157 -21.33 8.55 7.35
CA PHE A 157 -21.30 9.09 8.70
C PHE A 157 -20.07 8.56 9.44
N ASP A 158 -19.79 7.26 9.36
CA ASP A 158 -18.59 6.67 9.97
C ASP A 158 -17.29 7.27 9.40
N ALA A 159 -17.24 7.46 8.07
CA ALA A 159 -16.13 8.13 7.41
C ALA A 159 -15.95 9.58 7.90
N GLU A 160 -17.03 10.33 8.05
CA GLU A 160 -16.99 11.70 8.57
C GLU A 160 -16.55 11.75 10.04
N VAL A 161 -17.02 10.82 10.86
CA VAL A 161 -16.58 10.71 12.27
C VAL A 161 -15.10 10.34 12.32
N LEU A 162 -14.63 9.39 11.51
CA LEU A 162 -13.20 9.06 11.41
C LEU A 162 -12.37 10.29 11.03
N ALA A 163 -12.78 11.02 9.99
CA ALA A 163 -12.12 12.25 9.58
C ALA A 163 -11.99 13.25 10.75
N ARG A 164 -13.06 13.45 11.52
CA ARG A 164 -13.04 14.31 12.71
C ARG A 164 -12.15 13.78 13.83
N ILE A 165 -12.13 12.46 14.06
CA ILE A 165 -11.21 11.84 15.02
C ILE A 165 -9.77 12.19 14.69
N LEU A 166 -9.36 12.07 13.42
CA LEU A 166 -7.99 12.37 13.00
C LEU A 166 -7.66 13.86 13.15
N VAL A 167 -8.58 14.74 12.78
CA VAL A 167 -8.39 16.19 12.90
C VAL A 167 -8.33 16.64 14.36
N GLU A 168 -9.22 16.14 15.21
CA GLU A 168 -9.21 16.47 16.64
C GLU A 168 -7.97 15.90 17.33
N MET A 169 -7.53 14.69 16.98
CA MET A 169 -6.32 14.08 17.51
C MET A 169 -5.09 14.93 17.20
N SER A 170 -4.89 15.32 15.94
CA SER A 170 -3.77 16.17 15.52
C SER A 170 -3.87 17.63 15.95
N ASN A 171 -4.91 18.00 16.71
CA ASN A 171 -5.11 19.34 17.24
C ASN A 171 -5.37 19.32 18.76
N VAL A 172 -4.97 18.25 19.45
CA VAL A 172 -5.20 18.08 20.91
C VAL A 172 -4.55 19.20 21.72
N ASP A 173 -3.40 19.69 21.30
CA ASP A 173 -2.68 20.78 21.97
C ASP A 173 -3.11 22.19 21.48
N GLY A 174 -4.05 22.26 20.53
CA GLY A 174 -4.54 23.49 19.91
C GLY A 174 -3.65 24.04 18.81
N THR A 175 -2.61 23.31 18.41
CA THR A 175 -1.76 23.66 17.28
C THR A 175 -1.62 22.48 16.32
N MET A 176 -1.55 22.77 15.03
CA MET A 176 -1.29 21.78 13.99
C MET A 176 -0.24 22.35 13.06
N SER A 177 0.85 21.62 12.85
CA SER A 177 1.91 22.01 11.92
C SER A 177 1.38 22.05 10.49
N GLU A 178 2.02 22.83 9.61
CA GLU A 178 1.63 22.87 8.19
C GLU A 178 1.84 21.51 7.52
N GLU A 179 2.81 20.73 8.00
CA GLU A 179 3.06 19.36 7.57
C GLU A 179 1.90 18.42 7.94
N GLU A 180 1.39 18.49 9.17
CA GLU A 180 0.22 17.71 9.60
C GLU A 180 -1.04 18.13 8.87
N LYS A 181 -1.23 19.43 8.64
CA LYS A 181 -2.36 19.94 7.83
C LYS A 181 -2.32 19.41 6.41
N ALA A 182 -1.16 19.44 5.76
CA ALA A 182 -0.99 18.93 4.40
C ALA A 182 -1.24 17.41 4.36
N LEU A 183 -0.74 16.69 5.36
CA LEU A 183 -0.94 15.26 5.49
C LEU A 183 -2.43 14.91 5.71
N LEU A 184 -3.12 15.59 6.63
CA LEU A 184 -4.56 15.44 6.88
C LEU A 184 -5.41 15.83 5.67
N ALA A 185 -5.05 16.90 4.97
CA ALA A 185 -5.75 17.29 3.75
C ALA A 185 -5.66 16.21 2.66
N ASP A 186 -4.53 15.50 2.56
CA ASP A 186 -4.39 14.34 1.67
C ASP A 186 -5.19 13.11 2.12
N PHE A 187 -5.49 13.03 3.43
CA PHE A 187 -6.29 11.96 4.03
C PHE A 187 -7.79 12.16 3.85
N LEU A 188 -8.28 13.39 3.98
CA LEU A 188 -9.71 13.66 3.98
C LEU A 188 -10.38 13.34 2.63
N PRO A 189 -11.66 12.91 2.63
CA PRO A 189 -12.46 12.86 1.41
C PRO A 189 -12.51 14.21 0.69
N PRO A 190 -12.69 14.27 -0.65
CA PRO A 190 -12.63 15.54 -1.39
C PRO A 190 -13.78 16.47 -1.03
N HIS A 191 -14.86 15.91 -0.51
CA HIS A 191 -16.06 16.61 -0.09
C HIS A 191 -15.97 17.12 1.35
N LEU A 192 -14.91 16.78 2.09
CA LEU A 192 -14.64 17.27 3.44
C LEU A 192 -13.37 18.14 3.39
N SER A 193 -13.50 19.43 3.69
CA SER A 193 -12.30 20.26 3.85
C SER A 193 -11.80 20.23 5.29
N LEU A 194 -10.47 20.33 5.45
CA LEU A 194 -9.84 20.41 6.78
C LEU A 194 -10.39 21.60 7.59
N ASN A 195 -10.62 22.74 6.93
CA ASN A 195 -11.17 23.94 7.57
C ASN A 195 -12.60 23.73 8.07
N GLU A 196 -13.44 23.04 7.30
CA GLU A 196 -14.79 22.67 7.76
C GLU A 196 -14.75 21.73 8.95
N MET A 197 -13.81 20.78 8.98
CA MET A 197 -13.66 19.87 10.12
C MET A 197 -13.19 20.60 11.38
N LEU A 198 -12.22 21.52 11.26
CA LEU A 198 -11.74 22.34 12.39
C LEU A 198 -12.79 23.30 12.93
N ALA A 199 -13.73 23.74 12.10
CA ALA A 199 -14.82 24.63 12.51
C ALA A 199 -15.99 23.90 13.21
N LYS A 200 -16.04 22.56 13.11
CA LYS A 200 -17.08 21.76 13.78
C LYS A 200 -16.84 21.71 15.30
N PRO A 201 -17.92 21.56 16.10
CA PRO A 201 -17.76 21.29 17.52
C PRO A 201 -17.01 19.96 17.74
N SER A 202 -16.41 19.78 18.92
CA SER A 202 -15.77 18.51 19.28
C SER A 202 -16.75 17.34 19.21
N LEU A 203 -16.25 16.16 18.86
CA LEU A 203 -17.03 14.93 18.79
C LEU A 203 -17.70 14.62 20.12
N SER A 204 -19.03 14.59 20.09
CA SER A 204 -19.84 14.20 21.23
C SER A 204 -19.86 12.68 21.40
N GLU A 205 -20.08 12.21 22.62
CA GLU A 205 -20.24 10.79 22.90
C GLU A 205 -21.42 10.17 22.13
N ALA A 206 -22.51 10.93 21.95
CA ALA A 206 -23.64 10.50 21.14
C ALA A 206 -23.23 10.23 19.68
N GLU A 207 -22.49 11.13 19.04
CA GLU A 207 -22.00 10.93 17.67
C GLU A 207 -21.10 9.69 17.56
N LEU A 208 -20.23 9.48 18.55
CA LEU A 208 -19.36 8.29 18.60
C LEU A 208 -20.17 7.00 18.73
N LEU A 209 -21.25 7.00 19.51
CA LEU A 209 -22.13 5.85 19.72
C LEU A 209 -23.08 5.58 18.55
N GLU A 210 -23.33 6.55 17.68
CA GLU A 210 -24.13 6.37 16.45
C GLU A 210 -23.32 5.74 15.30
N THR A 211 -22.00 5.62 15.43
CA THR A 211 -21.16 4.94 14.42
C THR A 211 -21.50 3.45 14.30
N SER A 212 -21.24 2.83 13.15
CA SER A 212 -21.46 1.39 12.95
C SER A 212 -20.72 0.56 14.01
N ALA A 213 -21.45 -0.27 14.75
CA ALA A 213 -20.89 -1.05 15.85
C ALA A 213 -19.92 -2.16 15.39
N GLY A 214 -19.15 -2.69 16.35
CA GLY A 214 -18.29 -3.85 16.15
C GLY A 214 -17.03 -3.55 15.34
N PRO A 215 -16.66 -4.37 14.33
CA PRO A 215 -15.38 -4.27 13.64
C PRO A 215 -15.11 -2.92 12.95
N VAL A 216 -16.16 -2.16 12.61
CA VAL A 216 -16.01 -0.84 11.96
C VAL A 216 -15.43 0.17 12.95
N ARG A 217 -15.94 0.27 14.19
CA ARG A 217 -15.36 1.14 15.24
C ARG A 217 -13.92 0.75 15.56
N GLU A 218 -13.66 -0.54 15.65
CA GLU A 218 -12.30 -1.08 15.85
C GLU A 218 -11.37 -0.60 14.73
N ASN A 219 -11.82 -0.67 13.47
CA ASN A 219 -11.03 -0.20 12.33
C ASN A 219 -10.83 1.33 12.34
N MET A 220 -11.81 2.12 12.78
CA MET A 220 -11.64 3.57 12.94
C MET A 220 -10.54 3.90 13.96
N ILE A 221 -10.56 3.24 15.12
CA ILE A 221 -9.53 3.40 16.17
C ILE A 221 -8.17 2.89 15.69
N MET A 222 -8.13 1.77 14.97
CA MET A 222 -6.90 1.22 14.39
C MET A 222 -6.26 2.20 13.38
N LEU A 223 -7.07 2.84 12.54
CA LEU A 223 -6.60 3.87 11.60
C LEU A 223 -6.07 5.11 12.33
N ALA A 224 -6.74 5.54 13.39
CA ALA A 224 -6.28 6.65 14.22
C ALA A 224 -4.94 6.33 14.92
N TRP A 225 -4.75 5.10 15.43
CA TRP A 225 -3.45 4.66 15.94
C TRP A 225 -2.37 4.67 14.85
N ALA A 226 -2.68 4.21 13.64
CA ALA A 226 -1.71 4.20 12.56
C ALA A 226 -1.31 5.63 12.14
N MET A 227 -2.25 6.58 12.20
CA MET A 227 -1.98 8.00 12.01
C MET A 227 -1.10 8.59 13.12
N LEU A 228 -1.40 8.29 14.39
CA LEU A 228 -0.57 8.67 15.53
C LEU A 228 0.86 8.16 15.39
N PHE A 229 1.06 7.00 14.76
CA PHE A 229 2.39 6.45 14.53
C PHE A 229 3.10 7.04 13.29
N ALA A 230 2.43 7.85 12.46
CA ALA A 230 2.87 8.29 11.13
C ALA A 230 4.27 8.94 11.11
N ASP A 231 4.63 9.63 12.18
CA ASP A 231 5.88 10.35 12.36
C ASP A 231 6.92 9.61 13.22
N TYR A 232 6.56 8.42 13.71
CA TYR A 232 7.34 7.57 14.61
C TYR A 232 7.60 8.16 16.01
N SER A 233 6.78 9.14 16.43
CA SER A 233 6.85 9.76 17.74
C SER A 233 5.45 9.84 18.35
N VAL A 234 5.25 9.24 19.52
CA VAL A 234 3.93 9.23 20.16
C VAL A 234 3.83 10.35 21.17
N ASP A 235 2.98 11.35 20.90
CA ASP A 235 2.63 12.35 21.90
C ASP A 235 1.73 11.74 23.00
N PRO A 236 2.09 11.83 24.30
CA PRO A 236 1.25 11.34 25.39
C PRO A 236 -0.15 11.97 25.47
N ALA A 237 -0.35 13.19 24.98
CA ALA A 237 -1.64 13.87 24.93
C ALA A 237 -2.54 13.26 23.85
N GLU A 238 -2.04 13.11 22.62
CA GLU A 238 -2.77 12.44 21.53
C GLU A 238 -3.08 10.98 21.88
N MET A 239 -2.12 10.28 22.48
CA MET A 239 -2.34 8.92 22.97
C MET A 239 -3.48 8.88 23.98
N ARG A 240 -3.48 9.74 25.00
CA ARG A 240 -4.55 9.79 26.01
C ARG A 240 -5.90 10.14 25.39
N PHE A 241 -5.91 11.06 24.43
CA PHE A 241 -7.10 11.43 23.67
C PHE A 241 -7.69 10.22 22.93
N LEU A 242 -6.85 9.48 22.18
CA LEU A 242 -7.27 8.31 21.43
C LEU A 242 -7.78 7.18 22.33
N LYS A 243 -7.13 6.93 23.47
CA LYS A 243 -7.63 5.98 24.48
C LYS A 243 -9.01 6.39 25.03
N GLY A 244 -9.18 7.67 25.30
CA GLY A 244 -10.46 8.23 25.73
C GLY A 244 -11.55 8.05 24.68
N LEU A 245 -11.24 8.27 23.40
CA LEU A 245 -12.16 8.01 22.29
C LEU A 245 -12.54 6.54 22.17
N ALA A 246 -11.56 5.62 22.22
CA ALA A 246 -11.82 4.19 22.16
C ALA A 246 -12.80 3.75 23.26
N SER A 247 -12.58 4.23 24.49
CA SER A 247 -13.50 3.98 25.62
C SER A 247 -14.90 4.54 25.38
N LYS A 248 -15.03 5.77 24.85
CA LYS A 248 -16.34 6.40 24.54
C LYS A 248 -17.08 5.70 23.41
N MET A 249 -16.36 5.12 22.45
CA MET A 249 -16.92 4.29 21.37
C MET A 249 -17.36 2.90 21.86
N GLY A 250 -17.10 2.57 23.14
CA GLY A 250 -17.47 1.30 23.76
C GLY A 250 -16.49 0.16 23.50
N LEU A 251 -15.25 0.44 23.09
CA LEU A 251 -14.23 -0.59 22.95
C LEU A 251 -13.69 -0.98 24.32
N GLY A 252 -13.61 -2.30 24.57
CA GLY A 252 -12.89 -2.82 25.72
C GLY A 252 -11.37 -2.66 25.57
N THR A 253 -10.66 -2.61 26.69
CA THR A 253 -9.18 -2.44 26.71
C THR A 253 -8.44 -3.45 25.84
N GLY A 254 -8.85 -4.72 25.85
CA GLY A 254 -8.22 -5.74 25.00
C GLY A 254 -8.43 -5.51 23.49
N ALA A 255 -9.56 -4.93 23.08
CA ALA A 255 -9.81 -4.59 21.68
C ALA A 255 -8.99 -3.36 21.27
N GLU A 256 -8.90 -2.35 22.14
CA GLU A 256 -8.02 -1.19 21.94
C GLU A 256 -6.56 -1.61 21.77
N ASP A 257 -6.03 -2.41 22.69
CA ASP A 257 -4.65 -2.89 22.65
C ASP A 257 -4.37 -3.69 21.37
N SER A 258 -5.30 -4.55 20.96
CA SER A 258 -5.18 -5.28 19.68
C SER A 258 -5.16 -4.34 18.47
N MET A 259 -5.98 -3.28 18.45
CA MET A 259 -5.98 -2.32 17.34
C MET A 259 -4.68 -1.51 17.30
N LYS A 260 -4.15 -1.15 18.46
CA LYS A 260 -2.83 -0.53 18.58
C LYS A 260 -1.73 -1.46 18.04
N GLU A 261 -1.72 -2.72 18.44
CA GLU A 261 -0.74 -3.71 17.98
C GLU A 261 -0.77 -3.91 16.45
N HIS A 262 -1.96 -4.00 15.85
CA HIS A 262 -2.09 -4.09 14.39
C HIS A 262 -1.57 -2.84 13.68
N ALA A 263 -1.85 -1.65 14.22
CA ALA A 263 -1.32 -0.40 13.69
C ALA A 263 0.21 -0.33 13.81
N GLN A 264 0.78 -0.78 14.94
CA GLN A 264 2.23 -0.89 15.13
C GLN A 264 2.85 -1.87 14.12
N GLU A 265 2.26 -3.05 13.92
CA GLU A 265 2.74 -4.04 12.94
C GLU A 265 2.77 -3.44 11.53
N PHE A 266 1.69 -2.78 11.12
CA PHE A 266 1.61 -2.09 9.83
C PHE A 266 2.72 -1.05 9.64
N THR A 267 2.92 -0.21 10.65
CA THR A 267 3.96 0.82 10.68
C THR A 267 5.37 0.21 10.59
N LEU A 268 5.64 -0.85 11.34
CA LEU A 268 6.93 -1.55 11.29
C LEU A 268 7.20 -2.16 9.91
N VAL A 269 6.19 -2.72 9.25
CA VAL A 269 6.34 -3.22 7.88
C VAL A 269 6.72 -2.08 6.92
N GLN A 270 6.17 -0.87 7.09
CA GLN A 270 6.57 0.27 6.27
C GLN A 270 8.03 0.70 6.55
N LEU A 271 8.47 0.65 7.81
CA LEU A 271 9.87 0.92 8.17
C LEU A 271 10.83 -0.06 7.50
N TRP A 272 10.52 -1.35 7.57
CA TRP A 272 11.35 -2.36 6.92
C TRP A 272 11.36 -2.18 5.40
N GLU A 273 10.20 -1.86 4.80
CA GLU A 273 10.14 -1.53 3.38
C GLU A 273 11.14 -0.43 3.00
N SER A 274 11.19 0.68 3.75
CA SER A 274 12.19 1.74 3.55
C SER A 274 13.64 1.25 3.76
N VAL A 275 13.90 0.37 4.73
CA VAL A 275 15.27 -0.20 4.89
C VAL A 275 15.70 -0.97 3.65
N PHE A 276 14.83 -1.82 3.13
CA PHE A 276 15.12 -2.65 1.96
C PHE A 276 15.17 -1.85 0.65
N GLU A 277 14.55 -0.67 0.60
CA GLU A 277 14.67 0.27 -0.52
C GLU A 277 15.96 1.12 -0.46
N GLY A 278 16.76 0.96 0.60
CA GLY A 278 17.96 1.76 0.85
C GLY A 278 17.63 3.19 1.30
N GLU A 279 16.39 3.43 1.67
CA GLU A 279 15.88 4.72 2.15
C GLU A 279 16.24 4.98 3.61
N MET A 280 16.48 3.92 4.39
CA MET A 280 16.75 3.97 5.83
C MET A 280 17.75 2.89 6.22
N THR A 281 18.54 3.10 7.28
CA THR A 281 19.37 2.02 7.84
C THR A 281 18.57 1.15 8.81
N ARG A 282 19.05 -0.07 9.03
CA ARG A 282 18.45 -1.00 9.99
C ARG A 282 18.39 -0.40 11.40
N GLU A 283 19.46 0.28 11.83
CA GLU A 283 19.56 0.93 13.13
C GLU A 283 18.54 2.06 13.28
N GLN A 284 18.33 2.86 12.23
CA GLN A 284 17.33 3.92 12.21
C GLN A 284 15.91 3.36 12.32
N ALA A 285 15.61 2.26 11.64
CA ALA A 285 14.30 1.61 11.73
C ALA A 285 14.04 1.07 13.14
N PHE A 286 15.06 0.52 13.79
CA PHE A 286 14.92 0.09 15.19
C PHE A 286 14.74 1.24 16.17
N ALA A 287 15.51 2.33 16.03
CA ALA A 287 15.33 3.52 16.87
C ALA A 287 13.91 4.09 16.74
N LYS A 288 13.34 4.04 15.53
CA LYS A 288 11.94 4.39 15.29
C LYS A 288 10.97 3.39 15.90
N SER A 289 11.25 2.07 15.83
CA SER A 289 10.41 1.05 16.50
C SER A 289 10.34 1.23 18.02
N ASP A 290 11.44 1.67 18.64
CA ASP A 290 11.49 1.96 20.07
C ASP A 290 10.60 3.16 20.40
N GLY A 291 10.58 4.20 19.54
CA GLY A 291 9.69 5.35 19.67
C GLY A 291 8.20 5.02 19.56
N LEU A 292 7.85 3.94 18.86
CA LEU A 292 6.48 3.41 18.78
C LEU A 292 6.08 2.60 20.01
N GLY A 293 7.02 2.36 20.95
CA GLY A 293 6.81 1.49 22.10
C GLY A 293 6.66 0.01 21.73
N VAL A 294 7.28 -0.44 20.64
CA VAL A 294 7.28 -1.87 20.26
C VAL A 294 8.49 -2.55 20.89
N GLU A 295 8.28 -3.73 21.48
CA GLU A 295 9.37 -4.54 22.02
C GLU A 295 10.36 -4.92 20.92
N ARG A 296 11.67 -4.80 21.23
CA ARG A 296 12.76 -5.12 20.30
C ARG A 296 12.62 -6.49 19.65
N LEU A 297 12.28 -7.51 20.42
CA LEU A 297 12.10 -8.86 19.92
C LEU A 297 10.98 -8.96 18.87
N THR A 298 9.88 -8.22 19.07
CA THR A 298 8.76 -8.15 18.13
C THR A 298 9.19 -7.47 16.82
N ALA A 299 9.91 -6.36 16.91
CA ALA A 299 10.47 -5.68 15.74
C ALA A 299 11.43 -6.59 14.95
N GLU A 300 12.31 -7.33 15.62
CA GLU A 300 13.23 -8.29 14.98
C GLU A 300 12.49 -9.47 14.34
N ARG A 301 11.45 -10.00 14.98
CA ARG A 301 10.62 -11.07 14.39
C ARG A 301 9.93 -10.59 13.11
N LEU A 302 9.45 -9.35 13.08
CA LEU A 302 8.84 -8.75 11.89
C LEU A 302 9.88 -8.50 10.79
N GLU A 303 11.07 -8.01 11.14
CA GLU A 303 12.20 -7.89 10.19
C GLU A 303 12.50 -9.25 9.54
N ILE A 304 12.64 -10.30 10.35
CA ILE A 304 12.93 -11.66 9.86
C ILE A 304 11.81 -12.18 8.96
N ARG A 305 10.54 -11.97 9.36
CA ARG A 305 9.38 -12.36 8.55
C ARG A 305 9.40 -11.64 7.20
N TYR A 306 9.62 -10.33 7.21
CA TYR A 306 9.65 -9.51 6.02
C TYR A 306 10.82 -9.89 5.10
N ARG A 307 12.01 -10.14 5.65
CA ARG A 307 13.16 -10.65 4.90
C ARG A 307 12.86 -12.00 4.25
N LYS A 308 12.29 -12.96 5.00
CA LYS A 308 11.90 -14.28 4.45
C LYS A 308 10.90 -14.16 3.29
N ALA A 309 9.96 -13.22 3.38
CA ALA A 309 8.99 -12.98 2.31
C ALA A 309 9.61 -12.30 1.07
N ARG A 310 10.77 -11.64 1.20
CA ARG A 310 11.54 -11.04 0.09
C ARG A 310 12.61 -11.95 -0.53
N GLY A 311 12.78 -13.19 -0.05
CA GLY A 311 13.83 -14.11 -0.53
C GLY A 311 15.24 -13.64 -0.18
#